data_AF-A0A6P0WBI2-F1
#
_entry.id   AF-A0A6P0WBI2-F1
#
_cell.length_a   1.000
_cell.length_b   1.000
_cell.length_c   1.000
_cell.angle_alpha   90.00
_cell.angle_beta   90.00
_cell.angle_gamma   90.00
#
_symmetry.space_group_name_H-M   'P 1'
#
loop_
_entity.id
_entity.type
_entity.pdbx_description
1 polymer ?
#
loop_
_entity_poly.entity_id
_entity_poly.type
_entity_poly.pdbx_seq_one_letter_code
_entity_poly.pdbx_strand_id
1 'polypeptide(L)'
;MGGGGEPYPDIVQVKGNRESTSPILNMLYDPPIATKIATINQCLCWRNPGIIKEGIDQTQLVLDDGENERPDFSFLVLGDTDSDTKYGEKLQAQIAQQLREHMDTCCFTLHTGDLVYPFGSGEFYLEKFLKFYREVFGIRSPVKKTDTTRLVFNHPIFPVPGNHDYYDLTFLPRLFAQLSLPLRRWLKSQLGLTLGWDSSNQGKAYAQAFLDCLSQPHKRSNLAEYLNQHYTAKTETGRCLRYQPGHFTRLPNRYYTFRYGGIDFFALDSNTFCISGSSSKPKADPDLEQLDWLQQRLIDSWHDPQVRGRVIYLHHSAYSTETTRWEQPDAIAVRGHLRQVLDQVAAAIGSLPEKRPLVDLILSGHAHCFEHLRTLDTKHADSNLNWLVCGGSGASLRGQRKDEVEVMEISQSGYVQMVARSLLFIGRKGKGRTARSPHTFLRIDVHQGVPPKFVIRPFVVEKLKNKWSSSAIKPFVIQNL
;
A
#
# COMPACT_ATOMS: atom_id res chain seq x y z
N MET A 1 20.30 25.36 -17.12
CA MET A 1 19.68 24.94 -18.39
C MET A 1 18.68 23.85 -18.04
N GLY A 2 17.39 24.20 -18.03
CA GLY A 2 16.33 23.29 -17.63
C GLY A 2 15.93 22.39 -18.79
N GLY A 3 16.24 21.11 -18.70
CA GLY A 3 15.68 20.08 -19.57
C GLY A 3 14.36 19.60 -18.99
N GLY A 4 13.25 20.16 -19.46
CA GLY A 4 11.93 19.57 -19.28
C GLY A 4 11.85 18.31 -20.14
N GLY A 5 12.16 17.15 -19.58
CA GLY A 5 11.89 15.86 -20.21
C GLY A 5 10.39 15.56 -20.19
N GLU A 6 9.86 15.03 -21.28
CA GLU A 6 8.48 14.53 -21.31
C GLU A 6 8.27 13.43 -20.25
N PRO A 7 7.07 13.27 -19.64
CA PRO A 7 6.94 12.47 -18.44
C PRO A 7 7.01 10.94 -18.63
N TYR A 8 6.99 10.44 -19.87
CA TYR A 8 7.04 9.00 -20.18
C TYR A 8 7.60 8.75 -21.59
N PRO A 9 8.91 8.87 -21.82
CA PRO A 9 9.46 8.63 -23.15
C PRO A 9 9.37 7.13 -23.54
N ASP A 10 9.34 6.19 -22.59
CA ASP A 10 9.63 4.77 -22.83
C ASP A 10 8.46 3.82 -23.15
N ILE A 11 7.19 4.20 -22.95
CA ILE A 11 6.06 3.26 -23.02
C ILE A 11 4.90 3.82 -23.85
N VAL A 12 4.57 3.15 -24.96
CA VAL A 12 3.43 3.50 -25.82
C VAL A 12 2.14 2.99 -25.19
N GLN A 13 1.17 3.89 -24.93
CA GLN A 13 -0.17 3.49 -24.48
C GLN A 13 -0.96 2.80 -25.59
N VAL A 14 -1.37 1.54 -25.37
CA VAL A 14 -2.36 0.85 -26.21
C VAL A 14 -3.76 1.13 -25.65
N LYS A 15 -4.71 1.52 -26.51
CA LYS A 15 -6.09 1.82 -26.11
C LYS A 15 -6.80 0.55 -25.61
N GLY A 16 -6.98 0.45 -24.30
CA GLY A 16 -7.83 -0.57 -23.68
C GLY A 16 -9.33 -0.36 -23.98
N ASN A 17 -10.06 -1.47 -24.18
CA ASN A 17 -11.50 -1.48 -24.38
C ASN A 17 -12.25 -1.07 -23.08
N ARG A 18 -13.25 -0.20 -23.22
CA ARG A 18 -14.15 0.19 -22.12
C ARG A 18 -15.03 -0.98 -21.70
N GLU A 19 -14.88 -1.46 -20.47
CA GLU A 19 -15.86 -2.34 -19.83
C GLU A 19 -16.94 -1.54 -19.09
N SER A 20 -18.13 -2.14 -19.06
CA SER A 20 -19.35 -1.70 -18.38
C SER A 20 -19.10 -1.33 -16.90
N THR A 21 -19.29 -0.05 -16.57
CA THR A 21 -19.14 0.45 -15.19
C THR A 21 -20.42 0.24 -14.37
N SER A 22 -20.25 -0.25 -13.15
CA SER A 22 -21.30 -0.28 -12.12
C SER A 22 -21.84 1.14 -11.86
N PRO A 23 -23.15 1.33 -11.60
CA PRO A 23 -23.73 2.65 -11.32
C PRO A 23 -23.10 3.35 -10.10
N ILE A 24 -22.49 2.59 -9.17
CA ILE A 24 -21.74 3.13 -8.01
C ILE A 24 -20.42 3.76 -8.46
N LEU A 25 -19.75 3.21 -9.48
CA LEU A 25 -18.47 3.72 -9.97
C LEU A 25 -18.62 5.11 -10.62
N ASN A 26 -19.79 5.38 -11.22
CA ASN A 26 -20.13 6.69 -11.78
C ASN A 26 -20.35 7.77 -10.70
N MET A 27 -20.38 7.39 -9.42
CA MET A 27 -20.51 8.29 -8.27
C MET A 27 -19.17 8.54 -7.55
N LEU A 28 -18.07 7.94 -8.01
CA LEU A 28 -16.75 8.11 -7.42
C LEU A 28 -15.94 9.17 -8.18
N TYR A 29 -15.16 9.93 -7.43
CA TYR A 29 -14.27 10.97 -7.91
C TYR A 29 -12.87 10.72 -7.37
N ASP A 30 -11.90 10.57 -8.26
CA ASP A 30 -10.49 10.55 -7.89
C ASP A 30 -9.95 11.99 -7.82
N PRO A 31 -9.50 12.47 -6.64
CA PRO A 31 -8.93 13.81 -6.54
C PRO A 31 -7.59 13.95 -7.29
N PRO A 32 -7.24 15.14 -7.78
CA PRO A 32 -5.94 15.39 -8.41
C PRO A 32 -4.78 15.10 -7.45
N ILE A 33 -3.63 14.69 -7.99
CA ILE A 33 -2.40 14.41 -7.23
C ILE A 33 -2.07 15.56 -6.27
N ALA A 34 -2.06 16.80 -6.77
CA ALA A 34 -1.76 17.98 -5.96
C ALA A 34 -2.73 18.14 -4.76
N THR A 35 -4.01 17.77 -4.93
CA THR A 35 -5.00 17.82 -3.84
C THR A 35 -4.78 16.71 -2.81
N LYS A 36 -4.44 15.49 -3.26
CA LYS A 36 -4.05 14.38 -2.37
C LYS A 36 -2.86 14.80 -1.51
N ILE A 37 -1.79 15.29 -2.15
CA ILE A 37 -0.56 15.75 -1.48
C ILE A 37 -0.85 16.90 -0.51
N ALA A 38 -1.55 17.95 -0.95
CA ALA A 38 -1.85 19.10 -0.10
C ALA A 38 -2.65 18.71 1.16
N THR A 39 -3.61 17.80 1.03
CA THR A 39 -4.43 17.31 2.14
C THR A 39 -3.58 16.59 3.19
N ILE A 40 -2.71 15.67 2.75
CA ILE A 40 -1.81 14.96 3.66
C ILE A 40 -0.76 15.90 4.25
N ASN A 41 -0.14 16.78 3.46
CA ASN A 41 0.85 17.74 3.94
C ASN A 41 0.27 18.69 4.99
N GLN A 42 -1.00 19.10 4.84
CA GLN A 42 -1.70 19.87 5.86
C GLN A 42 -1.89 19.05 7.14
N CYS A 43 -2.30 17.77 7.05
CA CYS A 43 -2.39 16.89 8.22
C CYS A 43 -1.05 16.83 8.97
N LEU A 44 0.05 16.59 8.27
CA LEU A 44 1.39 16.39 8.82
C LEU A 44 2.11 17.68 9.24
N CYS A 45 1.56 18.86 8.93
CA CYS A 45 2.31 20.11 9.02
C CYS A 45 3.67 20.00 8.30
N TRP A 46 3.67 19.43 7.10
CA TRP A 46 4.87 19.08 6.33
C TRP A 46 5.90 20.21 6.28
N ARG A 47 7.14 19.92 6.67
CA ARG A 47 8.28 20.86 6.68
C ARG A 47 7.99 22.17 7.44
N ASN A 48 7.14 22.11 8.48
CA ASN A 48 6.93 23.27 9.34
C ASN A 48 8.26 23.71 9.98
N PRO A 49 8.56 25.02 10.08
CA PRO A 49 9.83 25.50 10.65
C PRO A 49 10.14 24.97 12.05
N GLY A 50 9.12 24.76 12.90
CA GLY A 50 9.30 24.16 14.22
C GLY A 50 9.75 22.69 14.17
N ILE A 51 9.27 21.93 13.18
CA ILE A 51 9.66 20.53 12.96
C ILE A 51 11.09 20.46 12.42
N ILE A 52 11.43 21.32 11.44
CA ILE A 52 12.78 21.40 10.87
C ILE A 52 13.81 21.79 11.94
N LYS A 53 13.48 22.78 12.79
CA LYS A 53 14.36 23.23 13.87
C LYS A 53 14.70 22.12 14.85
N GLU A 54 13.76 21.22 15.14
CA GLU A 54 13.95 20.07 16.03
C GLU A 54 14.65 18.88 15.35
N GLY A 55 15.03 19.02 14.07
CA GLY A 55 15.71 17.96 13.30
C GLY A 55 14.85 16.71 13.13
N ILE A 56 13.53 16.89 12.97
CA ILE A 56 12.60 15.76 12.85
C ILE A 56 12.53 15.28 11.39
N ASP A 57 12.84 14.00 11.20
CA ASP A 57 12.58 13.27 9.97
C ASP A 57 11.12 12.80 9.94
N GLN A 58 10.31 13.48 9.13
CA GLN A 58 8.90 13.15 8.91
C GLN A 58 8.68 11.98 7.93
N THR A 59 9.72 11.27 7.51
CA THR A 59 9.63 10.14 6.57
C THR A 59 10.20 8.84 7.12
N GLN A 60 10.61 8.83 8.39
CA GLN A 60 11.18 7.65 9.03
C GLN A 60 10.46 7.34 10.33
N LEU A 61 10.38 6.05 10.65
CA LEU A 61 9.96 5.58 11.97
C LEU A 61 10.89 4.47 12.45
N VAL A 62 10.93 4.29 13.78
CA VAL A 62 11.54 3.13 14.43
C VAL A 62 10.45 2.36 15.16
N LEU A 63 10.31 1.07 14.83
CA LEU A 63 9.46 0.14 15.57
C LEU A 63 10.17 -0.26 16.86
N ASP A 64 9.62 0.17 17.99
CA ASP A 64 10.12 -0.08 19.34
C ASP A 64 9.33 -1.24 19.97
N ASP A 65 9.49 -2.43 19.41
CA ASP A 65 8.92 -3.69 19.91
C ASP A 65 9.92 -4.52 20.75
N GLY A 66 11.18 -4.07 20.83
CA GLY A 66 12.27 -4.75 21.53
C GLY A 66 12.92 -5.89 20.74
N GLU A 67 12.49 -6.14 19.50
CA GLU A 67 12.92 -7.28 18.69
C GLU A 67 13.40 -6.87 17.29
N ASN A 68 13.44 -5.57 17.02
CA ASN A 68 13.79 -4.96 15.75
C ASN A 68 15.21 -5.29 15.23
N GLU A 69 16.10 -5.81 16.08
CA GLU A 69 17.46 -6.23 15.70
C GLU A 69 17.55 -7.73 15.37
N ARG A 70 16.46 -8.51 15.53
CA ARG A 70 16.47 -9.95 15.22
C ARG A 70 16.66 -10.18 13.71
N PRO A 71 17.73 -10.86 13.26
CA PRO A 71 17.97 -11.07 11.84
C PRO A 71 16.99 -12.06 11.19
N ASP A 72 16.42 -12.95 12.01
CA ASP A 72 15.37 -13.89 11.62
C ASP A 72 14.04 -13.41 12.21
N PHE A 73 13.06 -13.18 11.35
CA PHE A 73 11.73 -12.74 11.76
C PHE A 73 10.67 -13.12 10.74
N SER A 74 9.40 -12.94 11.08
CA SER A 74 8.29 -13.15 10.17
C SER A 74 7.37 -11.94 10.17
N PHE A 75 6.76 -11.64 9.04
CA PHE A 75 5.73 -10.61 8.94
C PHE A 75 4.59 -11.06 8.02
N LEU A 76 3.46 -10.39 8.13
CA LEU A 76 2.27 -10.67 7.32
C LEU A 76 2.10 -9.62 6.23
N VAL A 77 1.47 -10.01 5.13
CA VAL A 77 1.11 -9.10 4.03
C VAL A 77 -0.33 -9.34 3.62
N LEU A 78 -1.09 -8.25 3.53
CA LEU A 78 -2.45 -8.18 3.03
C LEU A 78 -2.64 -6.92 2.17
N GLY A 79 -3.68 -6.93 1.35
CA GLY A 79 -4.04 -5.83 0.45
C GLY A 79 -5.48 -5.98 -0.01
N ASP A 80 -6.14 -4.87 -0.29
CA ASP A 80 -7.49 -4.86 -0.88
C ASP A 80 -8.50 -5.64 0.02
N THR A 81 -8.49 -5.31 1.32
CA THR A 81 -9.07 -6.14 2.40
C THR A 81 -10.56 -5.95 2.64
N ASP A 82 -11.24 -4.95 2.10
CA ASP A 82 -12.71 -4.93 2.18
C ASP A 82 -13.33 -5.80 1.07
N SER A 83 -14.50 -6.36 1.34
CA SER A 83 -15.15 -7.24 0.39
C SER A 83 -16.49 -6.66 -0.08
N ASP A 84 -16.53 -6.29 -1.35
CA ASP A 84 -17.76 -5.97 -2.09
C ASP A 84 -18.55 -7.23 -2.51
N THR A 85 -18.11 -8.41 -2.08
CA THR A 85 -18.71 -9.69 -2.48
C THR A 85 -20.03 -9.95 -1.74
N LYS A 86 -20.88 -10.82 -2.32
CA LYS A 86 -22.12 -11.32 -1.68
C LYS A 86 -21.91 -11.91 -0.28
N TYR A 87 -20.69 -12.30 0.07
CA TYR A 87 -20.35 -12.91 1.36
C TYR A 87 -19.35 -12.07 2.17
N GLY A 88 -19.20 -10.78 1.86
CA GLY A 88 -18.06 -9.98 2.28
C GLY A 88 -17.71 -10.06 3.75
N GLU A 89 -18.69 -9.87 4.65
CA GLU A 89 -18.44 -9.95 6.10
C GLU A 89 -17.96 -11.34 6.55
N LYS A 90 -18.52 -12.41 5.98
CA LYS A 90 -18.13 -13.78 6.34
C LYS A 90 -16.73 -14.11 5.82
N LEU A 91 -16.39 -13.64 4.61
CA LEU A 91 -15.04 -13.78 4.08
C LEU A 91 -14.03 -13.10 5.00
N GLN A 92 -14.30 -11.84 5.36
CA GLN A 92 -13.42 -11.05 6.22
C GLN A 92 -13.25 -11.68 7.60
N ALA A 93 -14.32 -12.21 8.19
CA ALA A 93 -14.22 -12.96 9.44
C ALA A 93 -13.36 -14.23 9.33
N GLN A 94 -13.41 -14.94 8.19
CA GLN A 94 -12.58 -16.14 7.98
C GLN A 94 -11.10 -15.79 7.77
N ILE A 95 -10.80 -14.73 7.03
CA ILE A 95 -9.43 -14.23 6.86
C ILE A 95 -8.87 -13.75 8.20
N ALA A 96 -9.64 -12.94 8.94
CA ALA A 96 -9.29 -12.50 10.29
C ALA A 96 -9.01 -13.69 11.23
N GLN A 97 -9.83 -14.74 11.17
CA GLN A 97 -9.61 -15.96 11.96
C GLN A 97 -8.28 -16.64 11.62
N GLN A 98 -7.94 -16.77 10.34
CA GLN A 98 -6.67 -17.39 9.92
C GLN A 98 -5.46 -16.52 10.28
N LEU A 99 -5.57 -15.19 10.16
CA LEU A 99 -4.51 -14.26 10.56
C LEU A 99 -4.16 -14.39 12.05
N ARG A 100 -5.14 -14.67 12.93
CA ARG A 100 -4.89 -14.89 14.37
C ARG A 100 -3.92 -16.03 14.66
N GLU A 101 -3.88 -17.06 13.82
CA GLU A 101 -2.97 -18.20 13.98
C GLU A 101 -1.50 -17.82 13.76
N HIS A 102 -1.24 -16.60 13.28
CA HIS A 102 0.11 -16.12 12.97
C HIS A 102 0.53 -14.89 13.78
N MET A 103 -0.40 -14.19 14.44
CA MET A 103 -0.15 -12.92 15.16
C MET A 103 0.99 -13.04 16.18
N ASP A 104 1.06 -14.14 16.92
CA ASP A 104 2.07 -14.33 17.98
C ASP A 104 3.48 -14.64 17.45
N THR A 105 3.58 -15.02 16.17
CA THR A 105 4.85 -15.41 15.53
C THR A 105 5.34 -14.42 14.48
N CYS A 106 4.54 -13.41 14.16
CA CYS A 106 4.86 -12.37 13.19
C CYS A 106 5.01 -11.03 13.90
N CYS A 107 6.05 -10.27 13.57
CA CYS A 107 6.39 -9.04 14.27
C CYS A 107 5.50 -7.86 13.86
N PHE A 108 5.06 -7.83 12.61
CA PHE A 108 4.19 -6.80 12.07
C PHE A 108 3.42 -7.26 10.84
N THR A 109 2.50 -6.42 10.37
CA THR A 109 1.71 -6.60 9.16
C THR A 109 1.93 -5.43 8.19
N LEU A 110 2.28 -5.71 6.94
CA LEU A 110 2.23 -4.74 5.84
C LEU A 110 0.86 -4.77 5.17
N HIS A 111 0.30 -3.59 4.87
CA HIS A 111 -0.93 -3.49 4.08
C HIS A 111 -0.70 -2.71 2.79
N THR A 112 -0.86 -3.36 1.64
CA THR A 112 -0.58 -2.78 0.30
C THR A 112 -1.71 -1.90 -0.22
N GLY A 113 -2.38 -1.13 0.65
CA GLY A 113 -3.47 -0.20 0.29
C GLY A 113 -4.84 -0.82 0.04
N ASP A 114 -5.81 0.07 -0.19
CA ASP A 114 -7.24 -0.23 -0.30
C ASP A 114 -7.78 -0.97 0.94
N LEU A 115 -7.69 -0.29 2.09
CA LEU A 115 -8.15 -0.84 3.37
C LEU A 115 -9.68 -0.92 3.44
N VAL A 116 -10.38 -0.02 2.75
CA VAL A 116 -11.84 0.06 2.74
C VAL A 116 -12.38 0.40 1.36
N TYR A 117 -13.54 -0.18 1.02
CA TYR A 117 -14.26 0.07 -0.22
C TYR A 117 -15.67 0.59 0.07
N PRO A 118 -16.37 1.18 -0.91
CA PRO A 118 -15.87 1.60 -2.22
C PRO A 118 -15.07 2.91 -2.18
N PHE A 119 -14.91 3.55 -1.02
CA PHE A 119 -14.08 4.73 -0.84
C PHE A 119 -13.66 4.90 0.63
N GLY A 120 -12.63 5.69 0.90
CA GLY A 120 -11.97 5.85 2.20
C GLY A 120 -12.77 6.60 3.27
N SER A 121 -14.03 6.28 3.54
CA SER A 121 -14.79 7.00 4.57
C SER A 121 -14.41 6.60 6.00
N GLY A 122 -14.47 7.55 6.94
CA GLY A 122 -14.29 7.26 8.36
C GLY A 122 -15.29 6.23 8.90
N GLU A 123 -16.53 6.22 8.39
CA GLU A 123 -17.54 5.21 8.74
C GLU A 123 -17.17 3.82 8.23
N PHE A 124 -16.63 3.71 7.01
CA PHE A 124 -16.20 2.42 6.47
C PHE A 124 -14.94 1.89 7.17
N TYR A 125 -14.02 2.74 7.61
CA TYR A 125 -12.94 2.28 8.49
C TYR A 125 -13.49 1.65 9.78
N LEU A 126 -14.58 2.17 10.35
CA LEU A 126 -15.24 1.56 11.51
C LEU A 126 -15.94 0.23 11.17
N GLU A 127 -16.76 0.25 10.13
CA GLU A 127 -17.72 -0.82 9.85
C GLU A 127 -17.12 -1.99 9.09
N LYS A 128 -16.06 -1.75 8.31
CA LYS A 128 -15.51 -2.71 7.36
C LYS A 128 -14.10 -3.14 7.71
N PHE A 129 -13.24 -2.22 8.13
CA PHE A 129 -11.89 -2.60 8.58
C PHE A 129 -11.89 -2.97 10.07
N LEU A 130 -12.22 -2.02 10.94
CA LEU A 130 -12.14 -2.20 12.39
C LEU A 130 -13.10 -3.26 12.92
N LYS A 131 -14.24 -3.51 12.27
CA LYS A 131 -15.18 -4.56 12.69
C LYS A 131 -14.54 -5.95 12.74
N PHE A 132 -13.72 -6.32 11.75
CA PHE A 132 -13.15 -7.67 11.63
C PHE A 132 -11.71 -7.74 12.17
N TYR A 133 -10.93 -6.68 11.97
CA TYR A 133 -9.51 -6.69 12.29
C TYR A 133 -9.18 -6.17 13.70
N ARG A 134 -10.18 -5.65 14.44
CA ARG A 134 -9.96 -5.12 15.79
C ARG A 134 -9.39 -6.15 16.76
N GLU A 135 -9.94 -7.36 16.80
CA GLU A 135 -9.41 -8.40 17.68
C GLU A 135 -8.05 -8.90 17.18
N VAL A 136 -7.91 -9.07 15.87
CA VAL A 136 -6.69 -9.58 15.22
C VAL A 136 -5.50 -8.68 15.54
N PHE A 137 -5.62 -7.38 15.32
CA PHE A 137 -4.52 -6.44 15.54
C PHE A 137 -4.54 -5.79 16.94
N GLY A 138 -5.44 -6.24 17.83
CA GLY A 138 -5.63 -5.68 19.17
C GLY A 138 -5.92 -4.18 19.15
N ILE A 139 -6.76 -3.72 18.22
CA ILE A 139 -7.00 -2.30 17.96
C ILE A 139 -7.83 -1.68 19.07
N ARG A 140 -7.33 -0.60 19.66
CA ARG A 140 -7.99 0.18 20.70
C ARG A 140 -8.15 1.63 20.24
N SER A 141 -9.12 2.33 20.81
CA SER A 141 -9.22 3.77 20.69
C SER A 141 -9.37 4.36 22.09
N PRO A 142 -8.48 5.29 22.50
CA PRO A 142 -8.41 5.78 23.87
C PRO A 142 -9.59 6.68 24.24
N VAL A 143 -10.34 7.18 23.26
CA VAL A 143 -11.48 8.08 23.49
C VAL A 143 -12.80 7.31 23.45
N LYS A 144 -13.11 6.66 22.32
CA LYS A 144 -14.33 5.89 22.13
C LYS A 144 -14.09 4.75 21.15
N LYS A 145 -14.78 3.62 21.32
CA LYS A 145 -14.72 2.46 20.41
C LYS A 145 -15.05 2.82 18.94
N THR A 146 -15.71 3.94 18.70
CA THR A 146 -16.07 4.45 17.36
C THR A 146 -15.16 5.58 16.87
N ASP A 147 -14.12 5.96 17.60
CA ASP A 147 -13.19 7.01 17.16
C ASP A 147 -12.06 6.38 16.33
N THR A 148 -12.08 6.65 15.02
CA THR A 148 -11.05 6.24 14.06
C THR A 148 -9.85 7.14 14.04
N THR A 149 -9.92 8.33 14.65
CA THR A 149 -8.85 9.31 14.55
C THR A 149 -7.71 9.05 15.53
N ARG A 150 -7.87 8.07 16.43
CA ARG A 150 -6.96 7.73 17.54
C ARG A 150 -6.79 6.23 17.72
N LEU A 151 -6.56 5.50 16.62
CA LEU A 151 -6.35 4.06 16.69
C LEU A 151 -4.97 3.74 17.28
N VAL A 152 -4.96 2.78 18.19
CA VAL A 152 -3.76 2.18 18.80
C VAL A 152 -3.76 0.69 18.48
N PHE A 153 -2.66 0.18 17.96
CA PHE A 153 -2.54 -1.22 17.53
C PHE A 153 -1.62 -2.00 18.47
N ASN A 154 -2.02 -3.17 18.95
CA ASN A 154 -1.12 -4.03 19.73
C ASN A 154 -0.18 -4.81 18.80
N HIS A 155 -0.70 -5.32 17.68
CA HIS A 155 0.12 -5.86 16.60
C HIS A 155 0.40 -4.75 15.59
N PRO A 156 1.66 -4.40 15.31
CA PRO A 156 1.99 -3.32 14.40
C PRO A 156 1.43 -3.53 13.00
N ILE A 157 0.87 -2.48 12.43
CA ILE A 157 0.42 -2.44 11.03
C ILE A 157 1.01 -1.24 10.30
N PHE A 158 1.53 -1.49 9.10
CA PHE A 158 2.19 -0.53 8.24
C PHE A 158 1.48 -0.48 6.87
N PRO A 159 0.38 0.28 6.76
CA PRO A 159 -0.29 0.51 5.49
C PRO A 159 0.42 1.55 4.60
N VAL A 160 0.16 1.43 3.31
CA VAL A 160 0.21 2.51 2.31
C VAL A 160 -1.22 2.84 1.86
N PRO A 161 -1.53 4.06 1.37
CA PRO A 161 -2.85 4.37 0.84
C PRO A 161 -3.05 3.74 -0.55
N GLY A 162 -4.25 3.22 -0.80
CA GLY A 162 -4.73 2.83 -2.13
C GLY A 162 -5.62 3.88 -2.78
N ASN A 163 -6.06 3.63 -4.02
CA ASN A 163 -6.90 4.59 -4.75
C ASN A 163 -8.27 4.75 -4.08
N HIS A 164 -8.83 3.66 -3.52
CA HIS A 164 -10.09 3.75 -2.80
C HIS A 164 -9.95 4.54 -1.49
N ASP A 165 -8.76 4.57 -0.86
CA ASP A 165 -8.53 5.40 0.31
C ASP A 165 -8.59 6.91 -0.01
N TYR A 166 -8.39 7.31 -1.27
CA TYR A 166 -8.49 8.71 -1.74
C TYR A 166 -9.83 9.09 -2.38
N TYR A 167 -10.57 8.12 -2.90
CA TYR A 167 -11.81 8.39 -3.64
C TYR A 167 -12.84 9.15 -2.81
N ASP A 168 -13.43 10.15 -3.45
CA ASP A 168 -14.52 10.95 -2.93
C ASP A 168 -15.82 10.69 -3.70
N LEU A 169 -16.94 11.17 -3.16
CA LEU A 169 -18.21 11.18 -3.87
C LEU A 169 -18.24 12.32 -4.89
N THR A 170 -18.85 12.09 -6.06
CA THR A 170 -19.11 13.14 -7.05
C THR A 170 -20.06 14.22 -6.49
N PHE A 171 -20.09 15.38 -7.15
CA PHE A 171 -20.75 16.59 -6.62
C PHE A 171 -22.20 16.38 -6.20
N LEU A 172 -23.02 15.73 -7.02
CA LEU A 172 -24.45 15.52 -6.73
C LEU A 172 -24.65 14.61 -5.49
N PRO A 173 -24.08 13.39 -5.42
CA PRO A 173 -24.10 12.58 -4.21
C PRO A 173 -23.55 13.31 -2.97
N ARG A 174 -22.49 14.13 -3.13
CA ARG A 174 -21.92 14.94 -2.04
C ARG A 174 -22.89 16.01 -1.54
N LEU A 175 -23.63 16.68 -2.43
CA LEU A 175 -24.65 17.67 -2.06
C LEU A 175 -25.80 17.01 -1.29
N PHE A 176 -26.33 15.90 -1.81
CA PHE A 176 -27.34 15.13 -1.08
C PHE A 176 -26.80 14.57 0.24
N ALA A 177 -25.50 14.24 0.32
CA ALA A 177 -24.87 13.83 1.56
C ALA A 177 -24.93 14.92 2.62
N GLN A 178 -24.59 16.14 2.22
CA GLN A 178 -24.60 17.30 3.09
C GLN A 178 -26.02 17.68 3.51
N LEU A 179 -26.97 17.69 2.59
CA LEU A 179 -28.37 18.02 2.90
C LEU A 179 -29.03 17.01 3.85
N SER A 180 -28.59 15.75 3.83
CA SER A 180 -29.11 14.70 4.72
C SER A 180 -28.36 14.57 6.05
N LEU A 181 -27.33 15.38 6.34
CA LEU A 181 -26.57 15.35 7.60
C LEU A 181 -27.43 15.43 8.87
N PRO A 182 -28.43 16.32 9.00
CA PRO A 182 -29.25 16.40 10.21
C PRO A 182 -30.05 15.12 10.43
N LEU A 183 -30.67 14.61 9.36
CA LEU A 183 -31.43 13.37 9.37
C LEU A 183 -30.54 12.18 9.71
N ARG A 184 -29.30 12.12 9.22
CA ARG A 184 -28.34 11.07 9.58
C ARG A 184 -27.91 11.10 11.02
N ARG A 185 -27.60 12.29 11.55
CA ARG A 185 -27.25 12.44 12.96
C ARG A 185 -28.41 11.97 13.83
N TRP A 186 -29.63 12.29 13.43
CA TRP A 186 -30.84 11.78 14.06
C TRP A 186 -30.96 10.26 13.93
N LEU A 187 -30.88 9.68 12.72
CA LEU A 187 -30.94 8.22 12.48
C LEU A 187 -29.85 7.43 13.22
N LYS A 188 -28.61 7.94 13.27
CA LYS A 188 -27.50 7.34 13.99
C LYS A 188 -27.72 7.39 15.51
N SER A 189 -28.23 8.51 16.03
CA SER A 189 -28.47 8.68 17.47
C SER A 189 -29.70 7.93 17.97
N GLN A 190 -30.75 7.79 17.15
CA GLN A 190 -32.02 7.17 17.55
C GLN A 190 -32.12 5.70 17.15
N LEU A 191 -31.58 5.31 15.99
CA LEU A 191 -31.76 3.98 15.40
C LEU A 191 -30.43 3.23 15.20
N GLY A 192 -29.27 3.86 15.47
CA GLY A 192 -27.96 3.27 15.22
C GLY A 192 -27.65 3.04 13.73
N LEU A 193 -28.45 3.60 12.82
CA LEU A 193 -28.30 3.44 11.38
C LEU A 193 -27.33 4.49 10.82
N THR A 194 -26.24 4.04 10.24
CA THR A 194 -25.29 4.84 9.45
C THR A 194 -25.66 4.74 7.97
N LEU A 195 -25.72 5.88 7.30
CA LEU A 195 -26.07 5.92 5.87
C LEU A 195 -24.83 5.79 4.99
N GLY A 196 -23.60 5.98 5.50
CA GLY A 196 -22.35 5.68 4.80
C GLY A 196 -21.96 6.67 3.70
N TRP A 197 -22.38 7.95 3.78
CA TRP A 197 -21.97 8.97 2.79
C TRP A 197 -21.04 10.06 3.34
N ASP A 198 -20.30 9.77 4.42
CA ASP A 198 -19.06 10.50 4.66
C ASP A 198 -18.06 10.11 3.57
N SER A 199 -17.38 11.06 2.93
CA SER A 199 -16.39 10.75 1.89
C SER A 199 -14.97 10.62 2.46
N SER A 200 -13.99 10.24 1.64
CA SER A 200 -12.57 10.20 2.06
C SER A 200 -12.05 11.58 2.48
N ASN A 201 -12.60 12.64 1.88
CA ASN A 201 -12.10 14.00 1.90
C ASN A 201 -10.65 14.02 1.42
N GLN A 202 -10.42 13.51 0.21
CA GLN A 202 -9.11 13.42 -0.45
C GLN A 202 -8.00 12.77 0.40
N GLY A 203 -8.31 11.68 1.11
CA GLY A 203 -7.36 10.90 1.92
C GLY A 203 -7.29 11.33 3.39
N LYS A 204 -8.07 12.32 3.82
CA LYS A 204 -8.07 12.79 5.22
C LYS A 204 -8.46 11.70 6.22
N ALA A 205 -9.41 10.84 5.86
CA ALA A 205 -9.83 9.74 6.73
C ALA A 205 -8.71 8.73 6.96
N TYR A 206 -8.00 8.32 5.90
CA TYR A 206 -6.77 7.52 5.99
C TYR A 206 -5.74 8.21 6.88
N ALA A 207 -5.50 9.51 6.63
CA ALA A 207 -4.53 10.29 7.39
C ALA A 207 -4.85 10.32 8.89
N GLN A 208 -6.11 10.50 9.26
CA GLN A 208 -6.54 10.50 10.65
C GLN A 208 -6.45 9.11 11.31
N ALA A 209 -6.69 8.04 10.53
CA ALA A 209 -6.62 6.69 11.01
C ALA A 209 -5.19 6.24 11.33
N PHE A 210 -4.24 6.52 10.44
CA PHE A 210 -2.90 5.93 10.52
C PHE A 210 -1.79 6.95 10.73
N LEU A 211 -1.87 8.13 10.14
CA LEU A 211 -0.80 9.11 10.18
C LEU A 211 -0.82 9.95 11.46
N ASP A 212 0.34 10.50 11.83
CA ASP A 212 0.40 11.47 12.91
C ASP A 212 0.01 12.88 12.43
N CYS A 213 -1.30 13.17 12.40
CA CYS A 213 -1.76 14.51 12.02
C CYS A 213 -1.42 15.56 13.09
N LEU A 214 -0.30 16.27 12.90
CA LEU A 214 0.19 17.36 13.76
C LEU A 214 -0.64 18.64 13.68
N SER A 215 -1.46 18.82 12.64
CA SER A 215 -2.34 19.99 12.51
C SER A 215 -3.50 20.02 13.51
N GLN A 216 -3.72 18.95 14.28
CA GLN A 216 -4.75 18.91 15.31
C GLN A 216 -4.46 19.99 16.39
N PRO A 217 -5.46 20.80 16.82
CA PRO A 217 -5.22 21.99 17.66
C PRO A 217 -4.42 21.73 18.95
N HIS A 218 -4.69 20.61 19.62
CA HIS A 218 -4.02 20.23 20.87
C HIS A 218 -2.55 19.84 20.68
N LYS A 219 -2.15 19.38 19.48
CA LYS A 219 -0.76 19.09 19.15
C LYS A 219 -0.04 20.34 18.68
N ARG A 220 -0.71 21.14 17.84
CA ARG A 220 -0.14 22.36 17.25
C ARG A 220 0.20 23.43 18.29
N SER A 221 -0.60 23.54 19.36
CA SER A 221 -0.36 24.50 20.44
C SER A 221 0.91 24.20 21.25
N ASN A 222 1.25 22.92 21.43
CA ASN A 222 2.41 22.45 22.19
C ASN A 222 3.33 21.58 21.32
N LEU A 223 3.61 22.00 20.08
CA LEU A 223 4.27 21.17 19.08
C LEU A 223 5.63 20.64 19.55
N ALA A 224 6.48 21.49 20.12
CA ALA A 224 7.82 21.08 20.58
C ALA A 224 7.77 20.01 21.68
N GLU A 225 6.88 20.17 22.66
CA GLU A 225 6.68 19.19 23.73
C GLU A 225 6.15 17.86 23.16
N TYR A 226 5.18 17.94 22.26
CA TYR A 226 4.63 16.76 21.58
C TYR A 226 5.71 16.00 20.78
N LEU A 227 6.57 16.72 20.04
CA LEU A 227 7.70 16.13 19.33
C LEU A 227 8.70 15.48 20.30
N ASN A 228 8.97 16.10 21.45
CA ASN A 228 9.81 15.53 22.52
C ASN A 228 9.23 14.29 23.18
N GLN A 229 7.92 14.11 23.12
CA GLN A 229 7.25 12.93 23.66
C GLN A 229 7.24 11.76 22.68
N HIS A 230 7.04 12.01 21.38
CA HIS A 230 6.73 10.95 20.40
C HIS A 230 7.79 10.76 19.30
N TYR A 231 8.59 11.79 19.01
CA TYR A 231 9.66 11.74 18.01
C TYR A 231 11.03 11.62 18.72
N THR A 232 11.19 10.55 19.50
CA THR A 232 12.36 10.35 20.36
C THR A 232 13.39 9.39 19.76
N ALA A 233 13.01 8.61 18.76
CA ALA A 233 13.93 7.71 18.08
C ALA A 233 14.98 8.52 17.30
N LYS A 234 16.19 8.00 17.18
CA LYS A 234 17.29 8.66 16.48
C LYS A 234 17.82 7.77 15.38
N THR A 235 18.02 8.36 14.21
CA THR A 235 18.59 7.75 13.02
C THR A 235 19.65 8.69 12.45
N GLU A 236 20.30 8.28 11.37
CA GLU A 236 21.33 9.10 10.70
C GLU A 236 20.76 10.42 10.15
N THR A 237 19.46 10.46 9.85
CA THR A 237 18.77 11.64 9.31
C THR A 237 18.11 12.53 10.37
N GLY A 238 18.27 12.19 11.65
CA GLY A 238 17.81 13.01 12.76
C GLY A 238 16.91 12.27 13.73
N ARG A 239 16.01 13.01 14.38
CA ARG A 239 15.00 12.42 15.26
C ARG A 239 13.80 11.99 14.45
N CYS A 240 13.23 10.82 14.74
CA CYS A 240 12.10 10.32 13.99
C CYS A 240 11.03 9.74 14.92
N LEU A 241 9.89 9.37 14.33
CA LEU A 241 8.75 8.86 15.08
C LEU A 241 9.10 7.53 15.74
N ARG A 242 8.87 7.41 17.04
CA ARG A 242 9.03 6.14 17.79
C ARG A 242 7.69 5.42 17.82
N TYR A 243 7.54 4.37 17.03
CA TYR A 243 6.32 3.56 16.99
C TYR A 243 6.35 2.56 18.15
N GLN A 244 5.41 2.66 19.07
CA GLN A 244 5.33 1.85 20.29
C GLN A 244 4.03 1.02 20.28
N PRO A 245 4.12 -0.30 20.02
CA PRO A 245 2.94 -1.16 20.00
C PRO A 245 2.13 -1.05 21.30
N GLY A 246 0.81 -0.96 21.17
CA GLY A 246 -0.12 -0.81 22.29
C GLY A 246 -0.15 0.58 22.96
N HIS A 247 0.72 1.52 22.56
CA HIS A 247 0.85 2.83 23.18
C HIS A 247 0.73 3.99 22.17
N PHE A 248 1.60 4.02 21.17
CA PHE A 248 1.65 5.08 20.16
C PHE A 248 2.02 4.50 18.80
N THR A 249 1.01 4.32 17.94
CA THR A 249 1.14 3.53 16.71
C THR A 249 0.79 4.34 15.47
N ARG A 250 1.39 5.53 15.34
CA ARG A 250 1.19 6.41 14.18
C ARG A 250 2.30 6.25 13.16
N LEU A 251 1.98 6.60 11.93
CA LEU A 251 2.94 6.66 10.83
C LEU A 251 3.35 8.11 10.58
N PRO A 252 4.61 8.33 10.15
CA PRO A 252 5.13 9.68 10.00
C PRO A 252 4.60 10.38 8.74
N ASN A 253 4.27 9.62 7.68
CA ASN A 253 3.82 10.16 6.38
C ASN A 253 3.16 9.08 5.50
N ARG A 254 2.60 9.45 4.35
CA ARG A 254 2.01 8.54 3.34
C ARG A 254 3.05 7.68 2.62
N TYR A 255 4.30 8.13 2.60
CA TYR A 255 5.48 7.38 2.21
C TYR A 255 6.50 7.48 3.33
N TYR A 256 7.16 6.37 3.66
CA TYR A 256 8.06 6.31 4.80
C TYR A 256 8.99 5.11 4.72
N THR A 257 10.04 5.14 5.53
CA THR A 257 10.96 4.02 5.71
C THR A 257 11.09 3.60 7.17
N PHE A 258 11.35 2.32 7.40
CA PHE A 258 11.73 1.77 8.70
C PHE A 258 12.67 0.58 8.51
N ARG A 259 13.44 0.28 9.54
CA ARG A 259 14.36 -0.87 9.57
C ARG A 259 13.88 -1.94 10.54
N TYR A 260 13.97 -3.20 10.12
CA TYR A 260 13.71 -4.36 10.98
C TYR A 260 14.59 -5.54 10.56
N GLY A 261 15.33 -6.12 11.51
CA GLY A 261 16.24 -7.25 11.27
C GLY A 261 17.33 -6.97 10.24
N GLY A 262 17.77 -5.71 10.12
CA GLY A 262 18.70 -5.24 9.08
C GLY A 262 18.09 -5.11 7.68
N ILE A 263 16.76 -5.16 7.56
CA ILE A 263 16.02 -4.94 6.31
C ILE A 263 15.41 -3.55 6.34
N ASP A 264 15.66 -2.76 5.31
CA ASP A 264 14.97 -1.48 5.11
C ASP A 264 13.69 -1.69 4.29
N PHE A 265 12.57 -1.20 4.80
CA PHE A 265 11.26 -1.24 4.16
C PHE A 265 10.88 0.15 3.67
N PHE A 266 10.53 0.29 2.39
CA PHE A 266 10.14 1.55 1.76
C PHE A 266 8.66 1.51 1.37
N ALA A 267 7.85 2.26 2.11
CA ALA A 267 6.43 2.45 1.85
C ALA A 267 6.24 3.59 0.85
N LEU A 268 5.50 3.36 -0.24
CA LEU A 268 5.25 4.37 -1.27
C LEU A 268 3.76 4.61 -1.47
N ASP A 269 3.39 5.88 -1.60
CA ASP A 269 2.07 6.25 -2.09
C ASP A 269 2.07 6.29 -3.62
N SER A 270 1.73 5.16 -4.23
CA SER A 270 1.67 5.06 -5.70
C SER A 270 0.52 5.86 -6.33
N ASN A 271 -0.39 6.45 -5.56
CA ASN A 271 -1.46 7.30 -6.12
C ASN A 271 -0.94 8.64 -6.61
N THR A 272 0.28 9.01 -6.21
CA THR A 272 0.93 10.27 -6.62
C THR A 272 1.93 10.09 -7.75
N PHE A 273 2.06 8.86 -8.26
CA PHE A 273 2.80 8.54 -9.49
C PHE A 273 1.88 8.56 -10.72
N CYS A 274 0.59 8.30 -10.53
CA CYS A 274 -0.35 8.08 -11.62
C CYS A 274 -1.00 9.38 -12.09
N ILE A 275 -0.89 9.65 -13.39
CA ILE A 275 -1.66 10.69 -14.06
C ILE A 275 -3.04 10.13 -14.40
N SER A 276 -4.05 10.35 -13.55
CA SER A 276 -5.45 10.04 -13.89
C SER A 276 -5.97 11.04 -14.94
N GLY A 277 -5.56 10.85 -16.20
CA GLY A 277 -5.90 11.73 -17.31
C GLY A 277 -6.85 11.05 -18.29
N SER A 278 -8.16 11.10 -18.02
CA SER A 278 -9.16 10.97 -19.11
C SER A 278 -9.02 12.19 -20.03
N SER A 279 -8.18 12.08 -21.06
CA SER A 279 -8.10 12.80 -22.35
C SER A 279 -8.58 14.25 -22.51
N SER A 280 -8.78 15.06 -21.46
CA SER A 280 -9.20 16.47 -21.60
C SER A 280 -8.86 17.38 -20.40
N LYS A 281 -8.05 16.92 -19.45
CA LYS A 281 -7.61 17.73 -18.29
C LYS A 281 -6.08 17.87 -18.28
N PRO A 282 -5.54 18.99 -17.74
CA PRO A 282 -4.09 19.22 -17.69
C PRO A 282 -3.40 18.05 -16.98
N LYS A 283 -2.28 17.58 -17.57
CA LYS A 283 -1.40 16.57 -16.98
C LYS A 283 -1.01 17.07 -15.59
N ALA A 284 -1.37 16.33 -14.54
CA ALA A 284 -0.85 16.59 -13.21
C ALA A 284 0.55 16.00 -13.13
N ASP A 285 1.53 16.79 -12.69
CA ASP A 285 2.90 16.32 -12.53
C ASP A 285 2.96 15.25 -11.44
N PRO A 286 3.81 14.22 -11.61
CA PRO A 286 4.05 13.24 -10.57
C PRO A 286 4.71 13.91 -9.37
N ASP A 287 4.62 13.22 -8.25
CA ASP A 287 5.21 13.64 -6.98
C ASP A 287 6.72 13.43 -6.94
N LEU A 288 7.43 14.39 -7.55
CA LEU A 288 8.89 14.39 -7.63
C LEU A 288 9.55 14.33 -6.25
N GLU A 289 8.94 14.93 -5.22
CA GLU A 289 9.48 14.89 -3.86
C GLU A 289 9.55 13.46 -3.31
N GLN A 290 8.53 12.63 -3.54
CA GLN A 290 8.55 11.22 -3.14
C GLN A 290 9.52 10.38 -3.99
N LEU A 291 9.64 10.67 -5.28
CA LEU A 291 10.56 9.97 -6.18
C LEU A 291 12.02 10.26 -5.84
N ASP A 292 12.37 11.53 -5.63
CA ASP A 292 13.70 11.96 -5.18
C ASP A 292 14.02 11.41 -3.79
N TRP A 293 13.03 11.38 -2.89
CA TRP A 293 13.15 10.74 -1.58
C TRP A 293 13.48 9.25 -1.71
N LEU A 294 12.75 8.51 -2.55
CA LEU A 294 13.00 7.08 -2.75
C LEU A 294 14.40 6.84 -3.31
N GLN A 295 14.80 7.63 -4.31
CA GLN A 295 16.14 7.57 -4.89
C GLN A 295 17.22 7.72 -3.82
N GLN A 296 17.16 8.82 -3.05
CA GLN A 296 18.17 9.11 -2.03
C GLN A 296 18.19 8.03 -0.94
N ARG A 297 17.02 7.59 -0.47
CA ARG A 297 16.94 6.58 0.61
C ARG A 297 17.42 5.21 0.18
N LEU A 298 17.22 4.83 -1.09
CA LEU A 298 17.80 3.59 -1.61
C LEU A 298 19.32 3.69 -1.72
N ILE A 299 19.87 4.84 -2.14
CA ILE A 299 21.32 5.07 -2.18
C ILE A 299 21.93 5.00 -0.78
N ASP A 300 21.36 5.73 0.19
CA ASP A 300 21.82 5.75 1.58
C ASP A 300 21.77 4.33 2.17
N SER A 301 20.62 3.66 2.03
CA SER A 301 20.44 2.28 2.44
C SER A 301 21.44 1.33 1.78
N TRP A 302 21.78 1.57 0.50
CA TRP A 302 22.75 0.76 -0.23
C TRP A 302 24.17 0.89 0.31
N HIS A 303 24.57 2.10 0.70
CA HIS A 303 25.88 2.34 1.29
C HIS A 303 25.99 1.94 2.76
N ASP A 304 24.88 1.81 3.48
CA ASP A 304 24.87 1.35 4.85
C ASP A 304 25.25 -0.16 4.96
N PRO A 305 26.39 -0.49 5.61
CA PRO A 305 26.84 -1.87 5.75
C PRO A 305 25.98 -2.70 6.71
N GLN A 306 25.18 -2.07 7.57
CA GLN A 306 24.24 -2.76 8.46
C GLN A 306 22.98 -3.21 7.73
N VAL A 307 22.70 -2.60 6.57
CA VAL A 307 21.59 -3.03 5.71
C VAL A 307 22.00 -4.24 4.91
N ARG A 308 21.26 -5.32 5.15
CA ARG A 308 21.41 -6.59 4.45
C ARG A 308 20.39 -6.79 3.35
N GLY A 309 19.25 -6.11 3.39
CA GLY A 309 18.28 -6.14 2.29
C GLY A 309 17.27 -5.00 2.28
N ARG A 310 16.55 -4.86 1.17
CA ARG A 310 15.63 -3.74 0.88
C ARG A 310 14.32 -4.24 0.31
N VAL A 311 13.20 -3.85 0.91
CA VAL A 311 11.85 -4.22 0.48
C VAL A 311 11.06 -2.96 0.13
N ILE A 312 10.51 -2.89 -1.07
CA ILE A 312 9.59 -1.80 -1.46
C ILE A 312 8.16 -2.33 -1.36
N TYR A 313 7.24 -1.52 -0.87
CA TYR A 313 5.81 -1.84 -0.95
C TYR A 313 4.96 -0.62 -1.27
N LEU A 314 3.95 -0.84 -2.12
CA LEU A 314 3.07 0.17 -2.68
C LEU A 314 1.69 -0.41 -2.98
N HIS A 315 0.75 0.41 -3.48
CA HIS A 315 -0.58 -0.09 -3.82
C HIS A 315 -0.70 -0.56 -5.27
N HIS A 316 -0.47 0.33 -6.24
CA HIS A 316 -0.63 -0.01 -7.65
C HIS A 316 0.47 -0.98 -8.13
N SER A 317 0.06 -2.07 -8.79
CA SER A 317 0.99 -3.04 -9.36
C SER A 317 1.57 -2.54 -10.68
N ALA A 318 2.91 -2.41 -10.77
CA ALA A 318 3.61 -2.04 -12.01
C ALA A 318 3.57 -3.16 -13.07
N TYR A 319 3.50 -4.41 -12.61
CA TYR A 319 3.40 -5.61 -13.41
C TYR A 319 2.30 -6.49 -12.86
N SER A 320 1.44 -7.00 -13.74
CA SER A 320 0.48 -8.06 -13.41
C SER A 320 0.02 -8.77 -14.67
N THR A 321 -0.38 -10.04 -14.56
CA THR A 321 -1.11 -10.75 -15.61
C THR A 321 -2.60 -10.90 -15.30
N GLU A 322 -3.10 -10.15 -14.31
CA GLU A 322 -4.51 -10.02 -13.98
C GLU A 322 -5.30 -9.36 -15.13
N THR A 323 -6.45 -9.92 -15.47
CA THR A 323 -7.30 -9.51 -16.60
C THR A 323 -7.68 -8.02 -16.74
N THR A 324 -7.78 -7.26 -15.64
CA THR A 324 -8.37 -5.92 -15.64
C THR A 324 -7.37 -4.79 -15.41
N ARG A 325 -6.26 -5.05 -14.71
CA ARG A 325 -5.31 -4.04 -14.25
C ARG A 325 -3.95 -4.02 -14.96
N TRP A 326 -3.61 -5.07 -15.72
CA TRP A 326 -2.28 -5.27 -16.30
C TRP A 326 -1.80 -4.16 -17.27
N GLU A 327 -2.71 -3.51 -17.99
CA GLU A 327 -2.42 -2.48 -19.00
C GLU A 327 -3.05 -1.12 -18.69
N GLN A 328 -3.44 -0.90 -17.44
CA GLN A 328 -4.05 0.37 -17.05
C GLN A 328 -2.99 1.48 -17.05
N PRO A 329 -3.37 2.74 -17.36
CA PRO A 329 -2.48 3.89 -17.30
C PRO A 329 -1.72 4.00 -15.97
N ASP A 330 -2.38 3.63 -14.87
CA ASP A 330 -1.78 3.66 -13.52
C ASP A 330 -0.63 2.65 -13.39
N ALA A 331 -0.79 1.43 -13.87
CA ALA A 331 0.26 0.40 -13.85
C ALA A 331 1.48 0.83 -14.70
N ILE A 332 1.21 1.40 -15.87
CA ILE A 332 2.25 1.93 -16.78
C ILE A 332 3.00 3.10 -16.13
N ALA A 333 2.28 4.05 -15.52
CA ALA A 333 2.86 5.21 -14.86
C ALA A 333 3.78 4.81 -13.70
N VAL A 334 3.31 3.91 -12.84
CA VAL A 334 4.11 3.39 -11.72
C VAL A 334 5.34 2.65 -12.21
N ARG A 335 5.20 1.80 -13.26
CA ARG A 335 6.34 1.12 -13.87
C ARG A 335 7.39 2.11 -14.36
N GLY A 336 6.99 3.11 -15.15
CA GLY A 336 7.90 4.10 -15.71
C GLY A 336 8.66 4.88 -14.64
N HIS A 337 7.96 5.38 -13.62
CA HIS A 337 8.60 6.16 -12.55
C HIS A 337 9.51 5.32 -11.65
N LEU A 338 9.09 4.12 -11.26
CA LEU A 338 9.95 3.24 -10.46
C LEU A 338 11.20 2.82 -11.22
N ARG A 339 11.05 2.46 -12.51
CA ARG A 339 12.18 2.15 -13.38
C ARG A 339 13.16 3.31 -13.45
N GLN A 340 12.68 4.52 -13.69
CA GLN A 340 13.51 5.72 -13.73
C GLN A 340 14.26 5.94 -12.42
N VAL A 341 13.59 5.82 -11.27
CA VAL A 341 14.25 5.94 -9.96
C VAL A 341 15.32 4.86 -9.78
N LEU A 342 15.01 3.61 -10.12
CA LEU A 342 15.98 2.51 -10.00
C LEU A 342 17.18 2.70 -10.92
N ASP A 343 16.98 3.20 -12.14
CA ASP A 343 18.06 3.52 -13.08
C ASP A 343 18.97 4.62 -12.51
N GLN A 344 18.37 5.66 -11.92
CA GLN A 344 19.12 6.75 -11.29
C GLN A 344 19.89 6.28 -10.05
N VAL A 345 19.30 5.38 -9.25
CA VAL A 345 19.98 4.74 -8.11
C VAL A 345 21.14 3.89 -8.60
N ALA A 346 20.93 3.05 -9.62
CA ALA A 346 21.99 2.24 -10.23
C ALA A 346 23.14 3.10 -10.76
N ALA A 347 22.81 4.19 -11.46
CA ALA A 347 23.80 5.13 -11.97
C ALA A 347 24.59 5.82 -10.85
N ALA A 348 23.94 6.19 -9.74
CA ALA A 348 24.58 6.83 -8.59
C ALA A 348 25.53 5.87 -7.84
N ILE A 349 25.14 4.60 -7.71
CA ILE A 349 25.95 3.56 -7.05
C ILE A 349 27.09 3.08 -7.95
N GLY A 350 26.87 3.03 -9.27
CA GLY A 350 27.83 2.53 -10.25
C GLY A 350 27.82 1.01 -10.35
N SER A 351 28.98 0.37 -10.21
CA SER A 351 29.09 -1.08 -10.34
C SER A 351 28.48 -1.81 -9.15
N LEU A 352 27.39 -2.53 -9.38
CA LEU A 352 26.75 -3.37 -8.38
C LEU A 352 27.59 -4.65 -8.13
N PRO A 353 28.09 -4.89 -6.91
CA PRO A 353 28.76 -6.13 -6.56
C PRO A 353 27.81 -7.32 -6.73
N GLU A 354 28.39 -8.44 -7.13
CA GLU A 354 27.71 -9.73 -7.13
C GLU A 354 27.11 -9.96 -5.72
N LYS A 355 25.81 -10.26 -5.65
CA LYS A 355 25.05 -10.52 -4.40
C LYS A 355 24.69 -9.30 -3.54
N ARG A 356 24.67 -8.07 -4.08
CA ARG A 356 24.05 -6.91 -3.39
C ARG A 356 23.05 -6.18 -4.30
N PRO A 357 21.81 -6.70 -4.41
CA PRO A 357 20.82 -6.09 -5.28
C PRO A 357 20.41 -4.68 -4.79
N LEU A 358 19.89 -3.88 -5.71
CA LEU A 358 19.28 -2.58 -5.38
C LEU A 358 18.06 -2.75 -4.50
N VAL A 359 17.22 -3.74 -4.81
CA VAL A 359 15.99 -4.06 -4.10
C VAL A 359 15.83 -5.58 -4.08
N ASP A 360 15.46 -6.13 -2.95
CA ASP A 360 15.34 -7.58 -2.80
C ASP A 360 13.95 -8.12 -3.15
N LEU A 361 12.91 -7.37 -2.80
CA LEU A 361 11.52 -7.76 -2.93
C LEU A 361 10.63 -6.54 -3.09
N ILE A 362 9.67 -6.61 -4.00
CA ILE A 362 8.65 -5.58 -4.18
C ILE A 362 7.26 -6.18 -3.93
N LEU A 363 6.46 -5.52 -3.11
CA LEU A 363 5.09 -5.92 -2.76
C LEU A 363 4.08 -4.88 -3.28
N SER A 364 3.00 -5.33 -3.91
CA SER A 364 1.94 -4.43 -4.40
C SER A 364 0.54 -4.99 -4.13
N GLY A 365 -0.51 -4.20 -4.36
CA GLY A 365 -1.92 -4.59 -4.30
C GLY A 365 -2.64 -4.29 -5.63
N HIS A 366 -3.87 -3.76 -5.55
CA HIS A 366 -4.67 -3.19 -6.66
C HIS A 366 -5.18 -4.20 -7.72
N ALA A 367 -4.31 -5.08 -8.20
CA ALA A 367 -4.72 -6.24 -8.96
C ALA A 367 -5.28 -7.27 -7.96
N HIS A 368 -6.58 -7.59 -8.09
CA HIS A 368 -7.29 -8.44 -7.14
C HIS A 368 -6.96 -9.93 -7.33
N CYS A 369 -5.71 -10.29 -7.04
CA CYS A 369 -5.15 -11.63 -7.04
C CYS A 369 -3.97 -11.70 -6.08
N PHE A 370 -3.48 -12.91 -5.84
CA PHE A 370 -2.09 -13.10 -5.47
C PHE A 370 -1.29 -13.52 -6.70
N GLU A 371 -0.17 -12.85 -6.94
CA GLU A 371 0.71 -13.14 -8.07
C GLU A 371 2.18 -13.01 -7.68
N HIS A 372 2.97 -14.05 -7.91
CA HIS A 372 4.43 -13.95 -7.91
C HIS A 372 4.90 -13.75 -9.34
N LEU A 373 5.53 -12.61 -9.59
CA LEU A 373 6.13 -12.22 -10.86
C LEU A 373 7.63 -12.05 -10.70
N ARG A 374 8.35 -12.31 -11.78
CA ARG A 374 9.76 -11.93 -11.92
C ARG A 374 9.93 -11.08 -13.17
N THR A 375 10.51 -9.89 -13.04
CA THR A 375 10.93 -9.12 -14.21
C THR A 375 12.09 -9.83 -14.90
N LEU A 376 12.17 -9.72 -16.22
CA LEU A 376 13.24 -10.31 -17.01
C LEU A 376 14.34 -9.28 -17.24
N ASP A 377 15.13 -9.45 -18.29
CA ASP A 377 16.06 -8.42 -18.75
C ASP A 377 15.27 -7.30 -19.45
N THR A 378 14.91 -6.28 -18.67
CA THR A 378 14.18 -5.10 -19.14
C THR A 378 15.10 -4.09 -19.82
N LYS A 379 16.42 -4.29 -19.76
CA LYS A 379 17.48 -3.31 -20.07
C LYS A 379 17.59 -2.14 -19.10
N HIS A 380 16.86 -2.19 -17.99
CA HIS A 380 16.87 -1.20 -16.93
C HIS A 380 17.16 -1.85 -15.57
N ALA A 381 17.38 -1.03 -14.55
CA ALA A 381 17.67 -1.46 -13.18
C ALA A 381 16.49 -2.14 -12.47
N ASP A 382 15.31 -2.16 -13.08
CA ASP A 382 14.17 -3.00 -12.65
C ASP A 382 14.23 -4.44 -13.19
N SER A 383 15.33 -4.84 -13.84
CA SER A 383 15.55 -6.21 -14.35
C SER A 383 15.71 -7.24 -13.23
N ASN A 384 15.23 -8.47 -13.47
CA ASN A 384 15.42 -9.64 -12.60
C ASN A 384 14.87 -9.52 -11.16
N LEU A 385 14.00 -8.54 -10.89
CA LEU A 385 13.40 -8.29 -9.58
C LEU A 385 12.20 -9.21 -9.31
N ASN A 386 11.98 -9.52 -8.03
CA ASN A 386 10.84 -10.28 -7.56
C ASN A 386 9.70 -9.37 -7.12
N TRP A 387 8.51 -9.62 -7.66
CA TRP A 387 7.28 -8.89 -7.36
C TRP A 387 6.23 -9.85 -6.77
N LEU A 388 5.60 -9.45 -5.66
CA LEU A 388 4.43 -10.13 -5.10
C LEU A 388 3.24 -9.18 -5.09
N VAL A 389 2.28 -9.43 -5.97
CA VAL A 389 0.97 -8.79 -5.95
C VAL A 389 0.13 -9.45 -4.86
N CYS A 390 -0.40 -8.68 -3.92
CA CYS A 390 -1.03 -9.11 -2.68
C CYS A 390 -2.47 -8.57 -2.53
N GLY A 391 -3.13 -8.17 -3.63
CA GLY A 391 -4.49 -7.62 -3.63
C GLY A 391 -5.62 -8.65 -3.50
N GLY A 392 -5.30 -9.87 -3.08
CA GLY A 392 -6.25 -10.99 -3.01
C GLY A 392 -7.01 -11.11 -1.68
N SER A 393 -6.96 -10.13 -0.78
CA SER A 393 -7.36 -10.34 0.64
C SER A 393 -8.82 -9.99 0.96
N GLY A 394 -9.64 -9.56 -0.01
CA GLY A 394 -11.04 -9.25 0.27
C GLY A 394 -11.89 -8.87 -0.93
N ALA A 395 -11.36 -7.98 -1.78
CA ALA A 395 -12.05 -7.48 -2.95
C ALA A 395 -12.35 -8.59 -3.96
N SER A 396 -13.36 -8.39 -4.81
CA SER A 396 -13.74 -9.36 -5.83
C SER A 396 -12.55 -9.75 -6.73
N LEU A 397 -12.08 -10.99 -6.55
CA LEU A 397 -10.93 -11.52 -7.29
C LEU A 397 -11.17 -11.56 -8.80
N ARG A 398 -10.05 -11.45 -9.51
CA ARG A 398 -10.02 -11.52 -10.97
C ARG A 398 -9.20 -12.70 -11.47
N GLY A 399 -9.40 -13.03 -12.74
CA GLY A 399 -8.71 -14.14 -13.38
C GLY A 399 -7.35 -13.70 -13.92
N GLN A 400 -6.53 -14.67 -14.29
CA GLN A 400 -5.35 -14.44 -15.12
C GLN A 400 -5.79 -14.29 -16.58
N ARG A 401 -5.08 -13.47 -17.36
CA ARG A 401 -5.27 -13.41 -18.81
C ARG A 401 -5.11 -14.80 -19.42
N LYS A 402 -5.94 -15.10 -20.43
CA LYS A 402 -5.85 -16.37 -21.14
C LYS A 402 -4.55 -16.38 -21.95
N ASP A 403 -3.80 -17.46 -21.80
CA ASP A 403 -2.64 -17.81 -22.64
C ASP A 403 -1.40 -16.89 -22.51
N GLU A 404 -1.36 -15.97 -21.54
CA GLU A 404 -0.23 -15.06 -21.33
C GLU A 404 0.18 -14.97 -19.85
N VAL A 405 1.11 -15.84 -19.45
CA VAL A 405 1.87 -15.70 -18.20
C VAL A 405 2.95 -14.61 -18.31
N GLU A 406 3.06 -13.96 -19.47
CA GLU A 406 4.12 -13.03 -19.83
C GLU A 406 3.54 -11.62 -19.92
N VAL A 407 4.28 -10.64 -19.42
CA VAL A 407 3.96 -9.22 -19.59
C VAL A 407 4.82 -8.71 -20.73
N MET A 408 4.17 -8.30 -21.80
CA MET A 408 4.82 -7.70 -22.97
C MET A 408 4.81 -6.17 -22.84
N GLU A 409 5.83 -5.54 -23.39
CA GLU A 409 5.96 -4.09 -23.49
C GLU A 409 6.44 -3.74 -24.89
N ILE A 410 5.92 -2.67 -25.47
CA ILE A 410 6.39 -2.16 -26.75
C ILE A 410 7.43 -1.08 -26.43
N SER A 411 8.69 -1.32 -26.80
CA SER A 411 9.75 -0.32 -26.66
C SER A 411 9.48 0.90 -27.56
N GLN A 412 10.15 2.02 -27.28
CA GLN A 412 10.10 3.20 -28.16
C GLN A 412 10.46 2.90 -29.62
N SER A 413 11.39 1.97 -29.84
CA SER A 413 11.84 1.53 -31.16
C SER A 413 10.83 0.60 -31.86
N GLY A 414 9.66 0.36 -31.25
CA GLY A 414 8.58 -0.46 -31.78
C GLY A 414 8.77 -1.96 -31.56
N TYR A 415 9.82 -2.38 -30.84
CA TYR A 415 10.07 -3.79 -30.57
C TYR A 415 9.23 -4.25 -29.39
N VAL A 416 8.52 -5.36 -29.58
CA VAL A 416 7.79 -6.02 -28.51
C VAL A 416 8.79 -6.83 -27.69
N GLN A 417 8.95 -6.49 -26.42
CA GLN A 417 9.82 -7.19 -25.48
C GLN A 417 9.03 -7.79 -24.33
N MET A 418 9.47 -8.95 -23.85
CA MET A 418 8.94 -9.57 -22.65
C MET A 418 9.64 -8.98 -21.43
N VAL A 419 8.91 -8.29 -20.57
CA VAL A 419 9.49 -7.56 -19.43
C VAL A 419 9.28 -8.26 -18.09
N ALA A 420 8.28 -9.13 -17.98
CA ALA A 420 8.05 -9.92 -16.78
C ALA A 420 7.34 -11.23 -17.09
N ARG A 421 7.46 -12.19 -16.17
CA ARG A 421 6.78 -13.48 -16.24
C ARG A 421 6.16 -13.86 -14.89
N SER A 422 4.91 -14.29 -14.94
CA SER A 422 4.15 -14.83 -13.81
C SER A 422 4.63 -16.24 -13.50
N LEU A 423 5.04 -16.46 -12.26
CA LEU A 423 5.56 -17.74 -11.75
C LEU A 423 4.50 -18.49 -10.95
N LEU A 424 3.62 -17.77 -10.26
CA LEU A 424 2.50 -18.32 -9.51
C LEU A 424 1.33 -17.32 -9.52
N PHE A 425 0.15 -17.77 -9.93
CA PHE A 425 -1.07 -16.95 -9.93
C PHE A 425 -2.20 -17.64 -9.15
N ILE A 426 -2.78 -16.90 -8.19
CA ILE A 426 -3.96 -17.30 -7.42
C ILE A 426 -4.98 -16.18 -7.52
N GLY A 427 -6.03 -16.43 -8.29
CA GLY A 427 -7.17 -15.52 -8.44
C GLY A 427 -8.42 -16.30 -8.80
N ARG A 428 -9.42 -15.60 -9.32
CA ARG A 428 -10.70 -16.21 -9.72
C ARG A 428 -10.48 -17.27 -10.80
N LYS A 429 -11.03 -18.47 -10.59
CA LYS A 429 -10.98 -19.60 -11.53
C LYS A 429 -12.38 -20.08 -11.88
N GLY A 430 -12.58 -20.60 -13.09
CA GLY A 430 -13.85 -21.16 -13.54
C GLY A 430 -14.95 -20.13 -13.83
N LYS A 431 -16.13 -20.61 -14.25
CA LYS A 431 -17.31 -19.78 -14.58
C LYS A 431 -18.58 -20.39 -13.98
N GLY A 432 -19.58 -19.55 -13.71
CA GLY A 432 -20.87 -20.00 -13.20
C GLY A 432 -20.76 -20.83 -11.91
N ARG A 433 -21.33 -22.04 -11.91
CA ARG A 433 -21.39 -22.92 -10.73
C ARG A 433 -20.06 -23.54 -10.32
N THR A 434 -19.04 -23.50 -11.20
CA THR A 434 -17.68 -23.99 -10.91
C THR A 434 -16.71 -22.86 -10.55
N ALA A 435 -17.21 -21.62 -10.46
CA ALA A 435 -16.39 -20.48 -10.10
C ALA A 435 -15.82 -20.61 -8.67
N ARG A 436 -14.52 -20.38 -8.54
CA ARG A 436 -13.79 -20.35 -7.27
C ARG A 436 -13.13 -18.99 -7.09
N SER A 437 -13.11 -18.52 -5.85
CA SER A 437 -12.48 -17.26 -5.45
C SER A 437 -11.54 -17.51 -4.25
N PRO A 438 -10.32 -18.04 -4.52
CA PRO A 438 -9.29 -18.27 -3.52
C PRO A 438 -8.67 -16.96 -3.06
N HIS A 439 -9.21 -16.38 -1.98
CA HIS A 439 -8.64 -15.16 -1.38
C HIS A 439 -7.40 -15.53 -0.59
N THR A 440 -6.47 -14.61 -0.48
CA THR A 440 -5.12 -14.90 0.00
C THR A 440 -4.62 -13.85 0.96
N PHE A 441 -3.80 -14.28 1.92
CA PHE A 441 -2.86 -13.43 2.65
C PHE A 441 -1.52 -14.16 2.71
N LEU A 442 -0.44 -13.43 2.99
CA LEU A 442 0.90 -14.01 3.04
C LEU A 442 1.50 -13.93 4.44
N ARG A 443 2.27 -14.95 4.79
CA ARG A 443 3.36 -14.85 5.76
C ARG A 443 4.68 -14.89 5.02
N ILE A 444 5.60 -14.02 5.38
CA ILE A 444 6.96 -13.99 4.85
C ILE A 444 7.91 -14.22 6.00
N ASP A 445 8.69 -15.31 5.93
CA ASP A 445 9.80 -15.54 6.87
C ASP A 445 11.09 -14.97 6.25
N VAL A 446 11.78 -14.13 7.01
CA VAL A 446 13.09 -13.58 6.66
C VAL A 446 14.14 -14.35 7.43
N HIS A 447 15.13 -14.90 6.74
CA HIS A 447 16.27 -15.59 7.34
C HIS A 447 17.57 -14.82 7.12
N GLN A 448 18.54 -15.02 8.02
CA GLN A 448 19.91 -14.51 7.99
C GLN A 448 20.64 -14.73 6.64
N GLY A 449 21.57 -13.83 6.31
CA GLY A 449 22.27 -13.77 5.02
C GLY A 449 22.35 -12.37 4.40
N VAL A 450 23.35 -12.14 3.55
CA VAL A 450 23.50 -10.92 2.74
C VAL A 450 23.72 -11.38 1.28
N PRO A 451 22.69 -11.39 0.43
CA PRO A 451 21.34 -10.89 0.66
C PRO A 451 20.50 -11.83 1.56
N PRO A 452 19.44 -11.33 2.20
CA PRO A 452 18.51 -12.15 2.97
C PRO A 452 17.79 -13.17 2.11
N LYS A 453 17.34 -14.25 2.75
CA LYS A 453 16.47 -15.25 2.13
C LYS A 453 15.04 -15.04 2.62
N PHE A 454 14.09 -14.89 1.69
CA PHE A 454 12.68 -14.77 1.99
C PHE A 454 11.95 -16.07 1.68
N VAL A 455 11.22 -16.63 2.65
CA VAL A 455 10.33 -17.78 2.45
C VAL A 455 8.90 -17.28 2.41
N ILE A 456 8.29 -17.36 1.24
CA ILE A 456 6.92 -16.89 1.02
C ILE A 456 5.95 -18.03 1.31
N ARG A 457 4.98 -17.78 2.20
CA ARG A 457 3.94 -18.73 2.59
C ARG A 457 2.56 -18.15 2.30
N PRO A 458 1.98 -18.46 1.12
CA PRO A 458 0.63 -18.06 0.80
C PRO A 458 -0.39 -18.94 1.52
N PHE A 459 -1.40 -18.32 2.11
CA PHE A 459 -2.57 -18.99 2.66
C PHE A 459 -3.79 -18.64 1.81
N VAL A 460 -4.68 -19.59 1.62
CA VAL A 460 -5.91 -19.43 0.83
C VAL A 460 -7.12 -19.60 1.75
N VAL A 461 -8.08 -18.70 1.60
CA VAL A 461 -9.41 -18.77 2.20
C VAL A 461 -10.46 -18.71 1.08
N GLU A 462 -11.29 -19.74 0.98
CA GLU A 462 -12.35 -19.79 -0.03
C GLU A 462 -13.59 -20.55 0.43
N LYS A 463 -14.69 -20.34 -0.30
CA LYS A 463 -15.93 -21.05 -0.08
C LYS A 463 -16.08 -22.17 -1.11
N LEU A 464 -15.91 -23.42 -0.67
CA LEU A 464 -16.06 -24.64 -1.47
C LEU A 464 -17.34 -25.38 -1.10
N LYS A 465 -18.22 -25.68 -2.07
CA LYS A 465 -19.47 -26.44 -1.85
C LYS A 465 -20.27 -25.92 -0.65
N ASN A 466 -20.39 -24.59 -0.52
CA ASN A 466 -21.02 -23.87 0.59
C ASN A 466 -20.36 -23.94 1.97
N LYS A 467 -19.18 -24.57 2.11
CA LYS A 467 -18.37 -24.55 3.33
C LYS A 467 -17.14 -23.66 3.15
N TRP A 468 -16.74 -22.97 4.20
CA TRP A 468 -15.47 -22.26 4.22
C TRP A 468 -14.34 -23.26 4.39
N SER A 469 -13.26 -23.05 3.65
CA SER A 469 -12.05 -23.86 3.70
C SER A 469 -10.86 -22.91 3.72
N SER A 470 -9.88 -23.24 4.56
CA SER A 470 -8.55 -22.64 4.52
C SER A 470 -7.50 -23.68 4.17
N SER A 471 -6.44 -23.26 3.50
CA SER A 471 -5.32 -24.13 3.13
C SER A 471 -4.06 -23.32 2.91
N ALA A 472 -2.90 -23.88 3.29
CA ALA A 472 -1.60 -23.32 2.92
C ALA A 472 -1.19 -23.80 1.52
N ILE A 473 -0.60 -22.92 0.73
CA ILE A 473 0.09 -23.26 -0.51
C ILE A 473 1.53 -23.64 -0.19
N LYS A 474 2.13 -24.53 -1.00
CA LYS A 474 3.52 -24.93 -0.85
C LYS A 474 4.42 -23.67 -0.78
N PRO A 475 5.20 -23.49 0.29
CA PRO A 475 6.11 -22.36 0.40
C PRO A 475 7.16 -22.36 -0.71
N PHE A 476 7.60 -21.18 -1.09
CA PHE A 476 8.69 -21.00 -2.05
C PHE A 476 9.69 -19.95 -1.54
N VAL A 477 10.90 -19.99 -2.09
CA VAL A 477 12.01 -19.15 -1.64
C VAL A 477 12.25 -18.07 -2.69
N ILE A 478 12.38 -16.83 -2.24
CA ILE A 478 12.98 -15.73 -2.99
C ILE A 478 14.36 -15.46 -2.41
N GLN A 479 15.37 -15.61 -3.25
CA GLN A 479 16.76 -15.29 -2.95
C GLN A 479 17.36 -14.69 -4.20
N ASN A 480 17.86 -13.45 -4.09
CA ASN A 480 18.62 -12.83 -5.16
C ASN A 480 20.00 -13.48 -5.16
N LEU A 481 20.36 -14.10 -6.29
CA LEU A 481 21.64 -14.78 -6.49
C LEU A 481 22.65 -13.84 -7.13
#